data_AF-A0A957CKX9-F1
#
_entry.id   AF-A0A957CKX9-F1
#
_cell.length_a   1.000
_cell.length_b   1.000
_cell.length_c   1.000
_cell.angle_alpha   90.00
_cell.angle_beta   90.00
_cell.angle_gamma   90.00
#
_symmetry.space_group_name_H-M   'P 1'
#
loop_
_entity.id
_entity.type
_entity.pdbx_description
1 polymer ?
#
loop_
_entity_poly.entity_id
_entity_poly.type
_entity_poly.pdbx_seq_one_letter_code
_entity_poly.pdbx_strand_id
1 'polypeptide(L)'
;MTSLRITVDDRLRLVTAVLAASDWPEIEQKERTHAVHPHAKQTLHATQAYKSYPAVYHLNEALMNGVSLDDLLSAAVRCTWPDFTPTEPLPNILQVDTWIQSLAGFAQKTEIVSQFWPAHQSVWDESANELTAVFQNSPLPAFLAQVIGKSLSQHIVVMPNLVYPALKPVLATSEKALTLLLPPPLAVGESPPWPYEEDPGWVVARICERLLFHLLASRLAPLVPSRQEEAVRAAITLCLEQSFDEFEAKAYLLRSKKAYNLPNLPQMVDKLRELLPKDGLPQNLNILF
;
A
#
# COMPACT_ATOMS: atom_id res chain seq x y z
N MET A 1 14.19 10.37 14.36
CA MET A 1 12.92 9.68 14.65
C MET A 1 12.24 9.37 13.32
N THR A 2 11.76 8.16 13.14
CA THR A 2 10.97 7.79 11.95
C THR A 2 9.63 8.51 12.00
N SER A 3 9.30 9.27 10.96
CA SER A 3 8.00 9.93 10.84
C SER A 3 7.09 9.14 9.90
N LEU A 4 5.79 9.20 10.19
CA LEU A 4 4.73 8.85 9.25
C LEU A 4 4.15 10.15 8.68
N ARG A 5 4.02 10.23 7.35
CA ARG A 5 3.41 11.37 6.66
C ARG A 5 2.36 10.91 5.68
N ILE A 6 1.28 11.67 5.58
CA ILE A 6 0.27 11.50 4.53
C ILE A 6 0.59 12.49 3.41
N THR A 7 0.68 12.03 2.17
CA THR A 7 0.95 12.91 1.03
C THR A 7 0.46 12.29 -0.27
N VAL A 8 0.06 13.14 -1.22
CA VAL A 8 -0.22 12.74 -2.59
C VAL A 8 1.06 12.89 -3.39
N ASP A 9 1.63 11.77 -3.83
CA ASP A 9 2.84 11.77 -4.65
C ASP A 9 2.45 11.72 -6.13
N ASP A 10 2.71 12.80 -6.87
CA ASP A 10 2.31 12.91 -8.27
C ASP A 10 2.96 11.87 -9.19
N ARG A 11 4.16 11.36 -8.82
CA ARG A 11 4.80 10.29 -9.59
C ARG A 11 3.94 9.03 -9.53
N LEU A 12 3.48 8.70 -8.33
CA LEU A 12 2.60 7.56 -8.09
C LEU A 12 1.20 7.79 -8.66
N ARG A 13 0.65 9.00 -8.51
CA ARG A 13 -0.65 9.37 -9.10
C ARG A 13 -0.66 9.24 -10.61
N LEU A 14 0.47 9.51 -11.27
CA LEU A 14 0.60 9.27 -12.70
C LEU A 14 0.60 7.78 -13.02
N VAL A 15 1.33 6.95 -12.27
CA VAL A 15 1.35 5.48 -12.47
C VAL A 15 -0.06 4.90 -12.30
N THR A 16 -0.85 5.37 -11.33
CA THR A 16 -2.25 4.91 -11.17
C THR A 16 -3.15 5.34 -12.32
N ALA A 17 -2.87 6.47 -12.98
CA ALA A 17 -3.55 6.87 -14.21
C ALA A 17 -3.15 6.03 -15.43
N VAL A 18 -1.88 5.59 -15.51
CA VAL A 18 -1.42 4.63 -16.53
C VAL A 18 -2.11 3.28 -16.30
N LEU A 19 -2.22 2.81 -15.05
CA LEU A 19 -2.99 1.60 -14.69
C LEU A 19 -4.46 1.74 -15.10
N ALA A 20 -5.08 2.89 -14.87
CA ALA A 20 -6.46 3.12 -15.32
C ALA A 20 -6.61 3.01 -16.83
N ALA A 21 -5.60 3.41 -17.61
CA ALA A 21 -5.61 3.30 -19.06
C ALA A 21 -5.28 1.88 -19.57
N SER A 22 -4.74 1.00 -18.71
CA SER A 22 -4.20 -0.30 -19.10
C SER A 22 -5.26 -1.41 -19.04
N ASP A 23 -4.83 -2.68 -19.09
CA ASP A 23 -5.71 -3.83 -18.90
C ASP A 23 -5.96 -4.14 -17.41
N TRP A 24 -5.34 -3.37 -16.50
CA TRP A 24 -5.46 -3.56 -15.05
C TRP A 24 -6.91 -3.51 -14.54
N PRO A 25 -7.78 -2.55 -14.96
CA PRO A 25 -9.15 -2.49 -14.50
C PRO A 25 -9.91 -3.81 -14.74
N GLU A 26 -9.76 -4.40 -15.94
CA GLU A 26 -10.38 -5.65 -16.28
C GLU A 26 -9.75 -6.85 -15.55
N ILE A 27 -8.43 -6.85 -15.37
CA ILE A 27 -7.71 -7.88 -14.58
C ILE A 27 -8.20 -7.87 -13.13
N GLU A 28 -8.27 -6.70 -12.51
CA GLU A 28 -8.65 -6.55 -11.11
C GLU A 28 -10.13 -6.91 -10.87
N GLN A 29 -11.03 -6.52 -11.79
CA GLN A 29 -12.45 -6.91 -11.72
C GLN A 29 -12.67 -8.41 -11.90
N LYS A 30 -11.78 -9.11 -12.62
CA LYS A 30 -11.78 -10.58 -12.71
C LYS A 30 -11.24 -11.24 -11.43
N GLU A 31 -10.26 -10.64 -10.76
CA GLU A 31 -9.78 -11.12 -9.46
C GLU A 31 -10.88 -11.03 -8.40
N ARG A 32 -11.52 -9.86 -8.29
CA ARG A 32 -12.64 -9.63 -7.38
C ARG A 32 -13.52 -8.50 -7.90
N THR A 33 -14.75 -8.85 -8.28
CA THR A 33 -15.75 -7.85 -8.65
C THR A 33 -16.08 -6.94 -7.47
N HIS A 34 -16.00 -5.64 -7.68
CA HIS A 34 -16.25 -4.63 -6.65
C HIS A 34 -16.66 -3.31 -7.31
N ALA A 35 -17.41 -2.49 -6.56
CA ALA A 35 -17.72 -1.14 -6.98
C ALA A 35 -16.45 -0.28 -6.98
N VAL A 36 -16.10 0.24 -8.16
CA VAL A 36 -14.94 1.11 -8.34
C VAL A 36 -15.28 2.53 -7.89
N HIS A 37 -14.34 3.18 -7.21
CA HIS A 37 -14.44 4.58 -6.80
C HIS A 37 -14.77 5.50 -8.01
N PRO A 38 -15.67 6.51 -7.86
CA PRO A 38 -16.05 7.39 -8.97
C PRO A 38 -14.85 8.07 -9.65
N HIS A 39 -13.83 8.46 -8.88
CA HIS A 39 -12.62 9.08 -9.41
C HIS A 39 -11.81 8.15 -10.34
N ALA A 40 -11.81 6.83 -10.08
CA ALA A 40 -11.13 5.90 -10.98
C ALA A 40 -11.85 5.79 -12.34
N LYS A 41 -13.19 5.82 -12.35
CA LYS A 41 -13.98 5.83 -13.59
C LYS A 41 -13.72 7.09 -14.41
N GLN A 42 -13.64 8.24 -13.74
CA GLN A 42 -13.30 9.53 -14.37
C GLN A 42 -11.87 9.51 -14.93
N THR A 43 -10.91 8.95 -14.18
CA THR A 43 -9.53 8.82 -14.62
C THR A 43 -9.41 7.91 -15.84
N LEU A 44 -10.05 6.73 -15.82
CA LEU A 44 -10.16 5.86 -17.00
C LEU A 44 -10.77 6.60 -18.19
N HIS A 45 -11.85 7.35 -18.00
CA HIS A 45 -12.47 8.11 -19.09
C HIS A 45 -11.51 9.17 -19.69
N ALA A 46 -10.71 9.83 -18.85
CA ALA A 46 -9.71 10.80 -19.29
C ALA A 46 -8.53 10.13 -20.05
N THR A 47 -8.19 8.88 -19.73
CA THR A 47 -6.99 8.22 -20.27
C THR A 47 -7.26 7.11 -21.30
N GLN A 48 -8.51 6.66 -21.47
CA GLN A 48 -8.86 5.51 -22.33
C GLN A 48 -8.45 5.65 -23.81
N ALA A 49 -8.37 6.88 -24.33
CA ALA A 49 -7.93 7.13 -25.71
C ALA A 49 -6.44 6.82 -25.93
N TYR A 50 -5.68 6.62 -24.84
CA TYR A 50 -4.23 6.43 -24.83
C TYR A 50 -3.82 4.99 -24.51
N LYS A 51 -4.73 4.02 -24.67
CA LYS A 51 -4.47 2.58 -24.48
C LYS A 51 -3.22 2.07 -25.23
N SER A 52 -2.92 2.63 -26.39
CA SER A 52 -1.76 2.27 -27.21
C SER A 52 -0.51 3.13 -26.95
N TYR A 53 -0.54 4.03 -25.96
CA TYR A 53 0.61 4.88 -25.65
C TYR A 53 1.74 4.04 -25.03
N PRO A 54 3.04 4.33 -25.31
CA PRO A 54 4.16 3.52 -24.82
C PRO A 54 4.14 3.20 -23.32
N ALA A 55 3.77 4.16 -22.47
CA ALA A 55 3.65 3.95 -21.02
C ALA A 55 2.63 2.86 -20.64
N VAL A 56 1.51 2.78 -21.37
CA VAL A 56 0.45 1.79 -21.14
C VAL A 56 0.85 0.43 -21.70
N TYR A 57 1.39 0.42 -22.91
CA TYR A 57 1.87 -0.79 -23.57
C TYR A 57 2.95 -1.50 -22.75
N HIS A 58 4.00 -0.78 -22.34
CA HIS A 58 5.09 -1.37 -21.56
C HIS A 58 4.66 -1.75 -20.15
N LEU A 59 3.69 -1.06 -19.55
CA LEU A 59 3.08 -1.48 -18.29
C LEU A 59 2.39 -2.84 -18.44
N ASN A 60 1.54 -3.01 -19.45
CA ASN A 60 0.87 -4.29 -19.71
C ASN A 60 1.89 -5.41 -19.98
N GLU A 61 2.93 -5.14 -20.78
CA GLU A 61 4.02 -6.10 -21.03
C GLU A 61 4.74 -6.50 -19.74
N ALA A 62 5.10 -5.54 -18.87
CA ALA A 62 5.76 -5.81 -17.60
C ALA A 62 4.88 -6.70 -16.69
N LEU A 63 3.59 -6.36 -16.58
CA LEU A 63 2.63 -7.13 -15.78
C LEU A 63 2.44 -8.55 -16.31
N MET A 64 2.35 -8.72 -17.63
CA MET A 64 2.29 -10.04 -18.28
C MET A 64 3.54 -10.89 -18.01
N ASN A 65 4.70 -10.26 -17.87
CA ASN A 65 5.96 -10.91 -17.51
C ASN A 65 6.15 -11.12 -16.00
N GLY A 66 5.12 -10.85 -15.18
CA GLY A 66 5.15 -11.10 -13.74
C GLY A 66 5.90 -10.04 -12.92
N VAL A 67 6.20 -8.88 -13.52
CA VAL A 67 6.74 -7.74 -12.77
C VAL A 67 5.69 -7.26 -11.76
N SER A 68 6.10 -7.08 -10.50
CA SER A 68 5.18 -6.67 -9.45
C SER A 68 4.85 -5.17 -9.53
N LEU A 69 3.66 -4.78 -9.06
CA LEU A 69 3.32 -3.36 -8.91
C LEU A 69 4.25 -2.65 -7.93
N ASP A 70 4.71 -3.32 -6.88
CA ASP A 70 5.69 -2.76 -5.95
C ASP A 70 6.96 -2.31 -6.68
N ASP A 71 7.47 -3.11 -7.62
CA ASP A 71 8.68 -2.79 -8.36
C ASP A 71 8.45 -1.62 -9.34
N LEU A 72 7.34 -1.64 -10.06
CA LEU A 72 6.98 -0.56 -10.99
C LEU A 72 6.81 0.78 -10.25
N LEU A 73 6.09 0.79 -9.14
CA LEU A 73 5.89 1.99 -8.34
C LEU A 73 7.18 2.40 -7.60
N SER A 74 8.02 1.44 -7.19
CA SER A 74 9.36 1.71 -6.65
C SER A 74 10.24 2.41 -7.68
N ALA A 75 10.18 2.01 -8.94
CA ALA A 75 10.92 2.68 -10.02
C ALA A 75 10.47 4.15 -10.16
N ALA A 76 9.17 4.43 -10.12
CA ALA A 76 8.64 5.79 -10.22
C ALA A 76 9.07 6.71 -9.06
N VAL A 77 9.02 6.24 -7.79
CA VAL A 77 9.39 7.07 -6.63
C VAL A 77 10.90 7.33 -6.52
N ARG A 78 11.72 6.57 -7.25
CA ARG A 78 13.17 6.75 -7.39
C ARG A 78 13.55 7.75 -8.47
N CYS A 79 12.58 8.41 -9.09
CA CYS A 79 12.82 9.44 -10.09
C CYS A 79 12.40 10.84 -9.61
N THR A 80 12.92 11.87 -10.27
CA THR A 80 12.43 13.24 -10.16
C THR A 80 11.01 13.38 -10.71
N TRP A 81 10.32 14.43 -10.28
CA TRP A 81 9.08 14.89 -10.89
C TRP A 81 9.31 16.29 -11.48
N PRO A 82 8.76 16.63 -12.65
CA PRO A 82 7.89 15.82 -13.51
C PRO A 82 8.62 14.97 -14.57
N ASP A 83 9.95 15.11 -14.68
CA ASP A 83 10.71 14.57 -15.81
C ASP A 83 11.03 13.07 -15.71
N PHE A 84 10.81 12.45 -14.54
CA PHE A 84 11.14 11.04 -14.28
C PHE A 84 12.61 10.67 -14.48
N THR A 85 13.53 11.60 -14.21
CA THR A 85 14.98 11.33 -14.21
C THR A 85 15.35 10.51 -12.97
N PRO A 86 15.97 9.32 -13.08
CA PRO A 86 16.35 8.52 -11.92
C PRO A 86 17.32 9.26 -10.97
N THR A 87 17.02 9.23 -9.67
CA THR A 87 17.87 9.76 -8.59
C THR A 87 18.49 8.67 -7.74
N GLU A 88 18.01 7.43 -7.91
CA GLU A 88 18.48 6.22 -7.24
C GLU A 88 18.52 5.07 -8.28
N PRO A 89 19.26 3.98 -8.04
CA PRO A 89 19.22 2.81 -8.92
C PRO A 89 17.79 2.28 -9.06
N LEU A 90 17.32 2.10 -10.30
CA LEU A 90 16.01 1.51 -10.55
C LEU A 90 16.00 0.02 -10.20
N PRO A 91 14.84 -0.56 -9.84
CA PRO A 91 14.70 -2.01 -9.67
C PRO A 91 15.16 -2.75 -10.94
N ASN A 92 15.88 -3.86 -10.76
CA ASN A 92 16.39 -4.65 -11.88
C ASN A 92 15.27 -5.51 -12.50
N ILE A 93 14.36 -4.85 -13.23
CA ILE A 93 13.22 -5.45 -13.93
C ILE A 93 13.32 -5.13 -15.43
N LEU A 94 12.78 -6.02 -16.27
CA LEU A 94 12.91 -5.94 -17.71
C LEU A 94 12.35 -4.62 -18.27
N GLN A 95 13.16 -3.88 -19.05
CA GLN A 95 12.79 -2.64 -19.76
C GLN A 95 12.25 -1.50 -18.87
N VAL A 96 12.58 -1.48 -17.58
CA VAL A 96 12.11 -0.42 -16.66
C VAL A 96 12.50 0.98 -17.10
N ASP A 97 13.72 1.16 -17.62
CA ASP A 97 14.21 2.46 -18.07
C ASP A 97 13.35 3.02 -19.20
N THR A 98 13.00 2.17 -20.17
CA THR A 98 12.15 2.53 -21.31
C THR A 98 10.74 2.91 -20.85
N TRP A 99 10.17 2.15 -19.92
CA TRP A 99 8.87 2.48 -19.35
C TRP A 99 8.90 3.81 -18.59
N ILE A 100 9.87 4.02 -17.71
CA ILE A 100 10.02 5.26 -16.93
C ILE A 100 10.16 6.49 -17.84
N GLN A 101 10.96 6.41 -18.90
CA GLN A 101 11.14 7.51 -19.86
C GLN A 101 9.84 7.89 -20.59
N SER A 102 8.88 6.97 -20.70
CA SER A 102 7.60 7.22 -21.36
C SER A 102 6.57 7.92 -20.46
N LEU A 103 6.77 7.96 -19.14
CA LEU A 103 5.80 8.50 -18.19
C LEU A 103 5.59 10.01 -18.35
N ALA A 104 6.68 10.79 -18.45
CA ALA A 104 6.58 12.24 -18.66
C ALA A 104 5.82 12.58 -19.95
N GLY A 105 6.09 11.83 -21.03
CA GLY A 105 5.37 11.96 -22.29
C GLY A 105 3.88 11.62 -22.17
N PHE A 106 3.52 10.60 -21.39
CA PHE A 106 2.13 10.25 -21.12
C PHE A 106 1.41 11.37 -20.35
N ALA A 107 2.04 11.91 -19.31
CA ALA A 107 1.51 13.04 -18.54
C ALA A 107 1.22 14.27 -19.43
N GLN A 108 2.16 14.61 -20.30
CA GLN A 108 2.00 15.72 -21.25
C GLN A 108 0.90 15.44 -22.27
N LYS A 109 0.90 14.24 -22.87
CA LYS A 109 -0.02 13.89 -23.96
C LYS A 109 -1.47 13.76 -23.50
N THR A 110 -1.69 13.30 -22.28
CA THR A 110 -3.02 13.17 -21.66
C THR A 110 -3.53 14.48 -21.07
N GLU A 111 -2.65 15.48 -20.88
CA GLU A 111 -2.95 16.72 -20.17
C GLU A 111 -3.51 16.49 -18.75
N ILE A 112 -3.28 15.29 -18.19
CA ILE A 112 -3.88 14.87 -16.92
C ILE A 112 -3.40 15.75 -15.75
N VAL A 113 -2.14 16.17 -15.80
CA VAL A 113 -1.51 16.99 -14.76
C VAL A 113 -2.00 18.43 -14.81
N SER A 114 -2.17 18.99 -16.02
CA SER A 114 -2.48 20.41 -16.21
C SER A 114 -3.98 20.72 -16.20
N GLN A 115 -4.84 19.77 -16.57
CA GLN A 115 -6.28 19.99 -16.67
C GLN A 115 -7.09 19.13 -15.70
N PHE A 116 -6.85 17.81 -15.71
CA PHE A 116 -7.68 16.88 -14.95
C PHE A 116 -7.42 16.98 -13.44
N TRP A 117 -6.16 16.85 -12.99
CA TRP A 117 -5.84 16.88 -11.56
C TRP A 117 -6.28 18.16 -10.84
N PRO A 118 -6.09 19.39 -11.38
CA PRO A 118 -6.60 20.60 -10.74
C PRO A 118 -8.11 20.60 -10.56
N ALA A 119 -8.87 20.09 -11.55
CA ALA A 119 -10.32 19.99 -11.47
C ALA A 119 -10.82 18.96 -10.45
N HIS A 120 -9.96 18.01 -10.06
CA HIS A 120 -10.27 16.94 -9.11
C HIS A 120 -9.51 17.06 -7.79
N GLN A 121 -8.84 18.19 -7.53
CA GLN A 121 -7.96 18.37 -6.38
C GLN A 121 -8.69 18.15 -5.05
N SER A 122 -9.93 18.64 -4.93
CA SER A 122 -10.71 18.54 -3.68
C SER A 122 -10.91 17.10 -3.21
N VAL A 123 -11.10 16.15 -4.13
CA VAL A 123 -11.33 14.74 -3.79
C VAL A 123 -10.06 14.11 -3.22
N TRP A 124 -8.89 14.48 -3.76
CA TRP A 124 -7.60 14.01 -3.24
C TRP A 124 -7.26 14.66 -1.90
N ASP A 125 -7.56 15.94 -1.73
CA ASP A 125 -7.36 16.65 -0.46
C ASP A 125 -8.24 16.07 0.65
N GLU A 126 -9.51 15.81 0.36
CA GLU A 126 -10.45 15.17 1.29
C GLU A 126 -9.93 13.81 1.77
N SER A 127 -9.56 12.93 0.84
CA SER A 127 -8.99 11.62 1.17
C SER A 127 -7.66 11.69 1.93
N ALA A 128 -6.81 12.67 1.62
CA ALA A 128 -5.57 12.88 2.37
C ALA A 128 -5.85 13.40 3.79
N ASN A 129 -6.86 14.24 3.96
CA ASN A 129 -7.29 14.75 5.27
C ASN A 129 -7.89 13.63 6.13
N GLU A 130 -8.74 12.76 5.55
CA GLU A 130 -9.27 11.57 6.24
C GLU A 130 -8.13 10.68 6.75
N LEU A 131 -7.17 10.32 5.89
CA LEU A 131 -6.02 9.53 6.33
C LEU A 131 -5.16 10.26 7.36
N THR A 132 -5.03 11.58 7.25
CA THR A 132 -4.31 12.39 8.25
C THR A 132 -4.99 12.30 9.61
N ALA A 133 -6.32 12.34 9.65
CA ALA A 133 -7.09 12.16 10.88
C ALA A 133 -6.88 10.76 11.48
N VAL A 134 -6.93 9.69 10.66
CA VAL A 134 -6.70 8.31 11.13
C VAL A 134 -5.32 8.14 11.78
N PHE A 135 -4.28 8.78 11.22
CA PHE A 135 -2.90 8.64 11.72
C PHE A 135 -2.46 9.75 12.66
N GLN A 136 -3.37 10.63 13.09
CA GLN A 136 -3.06 11.69 14.03
C GLN A 136 -2.55 11.08 15.35
N ASN A 137 -1.28 11.37 15.71
CA ASN A 137 -0.60 10.80 16.88
C ASN A 137 -0.46 9.27 16.86
N SER A 138 -0.47 8.64 15.69
CA SER A 138 -0.38 7.17 15.59
C SER A 138 0.90 6.62 16.22
N PRO A 139 0.81 5.54 17.03
CA PRO A 139 1.99 4.86 17.58
C PRO A 139 2.70 3.99 16.54
N LEU A 140 2.16 3.85 15.32
CA LEU A 140 2.62 2.90 14.31
C LEU A 140 4.13 2.96 14.04
N PRO A 141 4.80 4.12 13.86
CA PRO A 141 6.26 4.14 13.65
C PRO A 141 7.05 3.58 14.82
N ALA A 142 6.65 3.89 16.05
CA ALA A 142 7.28 3.40 17.27
C ALA A 142 7.02 1.89 17.45
N PHE A 143 5.78 1.46 17.20
CA PHE A 143 5.39 0.06 17.21
C PHE A 143 6.22 -0.76 16.20
N LEU A 144 6.34 -0.31 14.96
CA LEU A 144 7.13 -1.02 13.95
C LEU A 144 8.61 -1.12 14.35
N ALA A 145 9.19 -0.03 14.89
CA ALA A 145 10.56 -0.03 15.40
C ALA A 145 10.75 -1.05 16.55
N GLN A 146 9.77 -1.14 17.45
CA GLN A 146 9.74 -2.14 18.52
C GLN A 146 9.68 -3.57 17.95
N VAL A 147 8.78 -3.83 17.00
CA VAL A 147 8.62 -5.16 16.39
C VAL A 147 9.90 -5.61 15.68
N ILE A 148 10.55 -4.74 14.92
CA ILE A 148 11.79 -5.10 14.21
C ILE A 148 13.03 -5.10 15.12
N GLY A 149 12.92 -4.56 16.34
CA GLY A 149 14.02 -4.45 17.30
C GLY A 149 15.08 -3.42 16.92
N LYS A 150 14.75 -2.44 16.07
CA LYS A 150 15.66 -1.37 15.62
C LYS A 150 14.89 -0.16 15.09
N SER A 151 15.55 0.99 15.04
CA SER A 151 14.99 2.18 14.38
C SER A 151 14.86 1.96 12.87
N LEU A 152 13.78 2.45 12.28
CA LEU A 152 13.60 2.49 10.83
C LEU A 152 14.46 3.61 10.23
N SER A 153 15.27 3.27 9.24
CA SER A 153 16.10 4.23 8.50
C SER A 153 15.31 5.05 7.48
N GLN A 154 14.19 4.50 6.99
CA GLN A 154 13.31 5.13 6.01
C GLN A 154 12.11 5.79 6.70
N HIS A 155 11.60 6.89 6.14
CA HIS A 155 10.31 7.47 6.50
C HIS A 155 9.16 6.58 6.02
N ILE A 156 8.03 6.61 6.72
CA ILE A 156 6.80 5.97 6.26
C ILE A 156 5.94 7.04 5.59
N VAL A 157 5.51 6.77 4.37
CA VAL A 157 4.67 7.67 3.59
C VAL A 157 3.42 6.90 3.21
N VAL A 158 2.26 7.48 3.45
CA VAL A 158 0.98 6.91 3.03
C VAL A 158 0.34 7.88 2.04
N MET A 159 -0.06 7.34 0.91
CA MET A 159 -0.79 8.05 -0.14
C MET A 159 -2.18 7.40 -0.27
N PRO A 160 -3.27 8.18 -0.18
CA PRO A 160 -4.59 7.65 -0.54
C PRO A 160 -4.57 7.21 -2.02
N ASN A 161 -5.23 6.12 -2.37
CA ASN A 161 -5.36 5.68 -3.75
C ASN A 161 -6.82 5.53 -4.17
N LEU A 162 -7.34 6.53 -4.88
CA LEU A 162 -8.72 6.58 -5.35
C LEU A 162 -8.92 5.98 -6.76
N VAL A 163 -7.85 5.42 -7.32
CA VAL A 163 -7.78 4.88 -8.67
C VAL A 163 -7.38 3.40 -8.57
N TYR A 164 -6.48 2.92 -9.43
CA TYR A 164 -6.01 1.55 -9.45
C TYR A 164 -4.59 1.45 -8.88
N PRO A 165 -4.23 0.35 -8.20
CA PRO A 165 -5.09 -0.77 -7.84
C PRO A 165 -6.04 -0.45 -6.68
N ALA A 166 -7.25 -0.99 -6.72
CA ALA A 166 -8.30 -0.73 -5.71
C ALA A 166 -8.46 -1.88 -4.69
N LEU A 167 -7.88 -3.05 -4.93
CA LEU A 167 -8.08 -4.21 -4.04
C LEU A 167 -7.09 -4.32 -2.88
N LYS A 168 -5.83 -3.92 -3.10
CA LYS A 168 -4.72 -4.18 -2.18
C LYS A 168 -3.77 -2.98 -2.12
N PRO A 169 -3.21 -2.68 -0.94
CA PRO A 169 -2.15 -1.69 -0.83
C PRO A 169 -0.89 -2.10 -1.60
N VAL A 170 -0.25 -1.15 -2.26
CA VAL A 170 1.03 -1.35 -2.96
C VAL A 170 2.13 -0.60 -2.21
N LEU A 171 3.31 -1.21 -2.09
CA LEU A 171 4.44 -0.60 -1.40
C LEU A 171 5.53 -0.23 -2.41
N ALA A 172 5.77 1.07 -2.55
CA ALA A 172 6.88 1.63 -3.30
C ALA A 172 8.06 1.91 -2.36
N THR A 173 9.27 1.58 -2.78
CA THR A 173 10.48 1.68 -1.94
C THR A 173 11.54 2.56 -2.59
N SER A 174 12.12 3.46 -1.79
CA SER A 174 13.32 4.24 -2.10
C SER A 174 14.28 4.21 -0.92
N GLU A 175 15.51 4.71 -1.06
CA GLU A 175 16.48 4.79 0.04
C GLU A 175 15.95 5.61 1.23
N LYS A 176 15.08 6.58 0.96
CA LYS A 176 14.57 7.52 1.97
C LYS A 176 13.20 7.16 2.54
N ALA A 177 12.40 6.39 1.81
CA ALA A 177 10.99 6.20 2.15
C ALA A 177 10.44 4.81 1.79
N LEU A 178 9.50 4.37 2.62
CA LEU A 178 8.52 3.32 2.33
C LEU A 178 7.19 4.00 2.05
N THR A 179 6.79 4.07 0.78
CA THR A 179 5.57 4.74 0.35
C THR A 179 4.46 3.75 0.04
N LEU A 180 3.39 3.78 0.81
CA LEU A 180 2.21 2.94 0.65
C LEU A 180 1.13 3.67 -0.11
N LEU A 181 0.68 3.08 -1.21
CA LEU A 181 -0.57 3.47 -1.85
C LEU A 181 -1.67 2.62 -1.24
N LEU A 182 -2.56 3.26 -0.48
CA LEU A 182 -3.64 2.59 0.22
C LEU A 182 -4.96 2.86 -0.52
N PRO A 183 -5.64 1.85 -1.09
CA PRO A 183 -7.01 2.03 -1.56
C PRO A 183 -8.00 2.15 -0.39
N PRO A 184 -9.13 2.85 -0.58
CA PRO A 184 -10.17 2.94 0.43
C PRO A 184 -10.79 1.57 0.76
N PRO A 185 -11.36 1.40 1.97
CA PRO A 185 -12.10 0.19 2.31
C PRO A 185 -13.21 -0.10 1.29
N LEU A 186 -13.27 -1.35 0.82
CA LEU A 186 -14.34 -1.75 -0.10
C LEU A 186 -15.69 -1.79 0.62
N ALA A 187 -16.69 -1.14 0.05
CA ALA A 187 -18.07 -1.25 0.51
C ALA A 187 -18.71 -2.58 0.09
N VAL A 188 -19.83 -2.91 0.74
CA VAL A 188 -20.63 -4.09 0.39
C VAL A 188 -21.57 -3.74 -0.76
N GLY A 189 -21.67 -4.62 -1.76
CA GLY A 189 -22.60 -4.47 -2.88
C GLY A 189 -22.11 -3.50 -3.96
N GLU A 190 -23.00 -2.63 -4.42
CA GLU A 190 -22.75 -1.67 -5.51
C GLU A 190 -22.35 -0.27 -5.03
N SER A 191 -22.32 -0.05 -3.71
CA SER A 191 -21.92 1.22 -3.10
C SER A 191 -20.46 1.54 -3.39
N PRO A 192 -20.11 2.82 -3.59
CA PRO A 192 -18.70 3.21 -3.71
C PRO A 192 -17.91 2.82 -2.45
N PRO A 193 -16.58 2.66 -2.55
CA PRO A 193 -15.72 2.42 -1.39
C PRO A 193 -15.97 3.42 -0.26
N TRP A 194 -15.83 2.96 0.98
CA TRP A 194 -16.02 3.80 2.15
C TRP A 194 -14.89 4.82 2.30
N PRO A 195 -15.17 6.03 2.82
CA PRO A 195 -14.15 6.95 3.31
C PRO A 195 -13.19 6.26 4.29
N TYR A 196 -11.94 6.74 4.36
CA TYR A 196 -10.93 6.11 5.23
C TYR A 196 -11.29 6.24 6.71
N GLU A 197 -11.99 7.30 7.09
CA GLU A 197 -12.40 7.57 8.48
C GLU A 197 -13.56 6.69 8.98
N GLU A 198 -14.29 6.00 8.10
CA GLU A 198 -15.39 5.13 8.51
C GLU A 198 -14.92 3.82 9.16
N ASP A 199 -13.71 3.34 8.80
CA ASP A 199 -13.08 2.16 9.42
C ASP A 199 -11.57 2.40 9.65
N PRO A 200 -11.21 3.24 10.64
CA PRO A 200 -9.82 3.58 10.92
C PRO A 200 -9.00 2.37 11.41
N GLY A 201 -9.67 1.41 12.08
CA GLY A 201 -9.08 0.14 12.50
C GLY A 201 -8.62 -0.69 11.29
N TRP A 202 -9.46 -0.81 10.26
CA TRP A 202 -9.07 -1.46 9.00
C TRP A 202 -7.91 -0.75 8.32
N VAL A 203 -7.91 0.58 8.28
CA VAL A 203 -6.84 1.38 7.66
C VAL A 203 -5.49 1.09 8.32
N VAL A 204 -5.43 1.18 9.66
CA VAL A 204 -4.21 0.89 10.43
C VAL A 204 -3.79 -0.57 10.23
N ALA A 205 -4.73 -1.51 10.27
CA ALA A 205 -4.45 -2.93 10.09
C ALA A 205 -3.83 -3.23 8.72
N ARG A 206 -4.35 -2.64 7.64
CA ARG A 206 -3.86 -2.85 6.27
C ARG A 206 -2.47 -2.27 6.03
N ILE A 207 -2.21 -1.08 6.55
CA ILE A 207 -0.89 -0.46 6.45
C ILE A 207 0.12 -1.25 7.29
N CYS A 208 -0.24 -1.61 8.52
CA CYS A 208 0.61 -2.38 9.41
C CYS A 208 0.94 -3.76 8.81
N GLU A 209 -0.06 -4.47 8.27
CA GLU A 209 0.12 -5.72 7.52
C GLU A 209 1.18 -5.58 6.43
N ARG A 210 1.02 -4.58 5.55
CA ARG A 210 1.90 -4.42 4.39
C ARG A 210 3.33 -4.12 4.80
N LEU A 211 3.51 -3.26 5.81
CA LEU A 211 4.84 -2.91 6.33
C LEU A 211 5.48 -4.08 7.05
N LEU A 212 4.74 -4.84 7.85
CA LEU A 212 5.28 -5.99 8.58
C LEU A 212 5.77 -7.08 7.63
N PHE A 213 5.00 -7.42 6.59
CA PHE A 213 5.45 -8.37 5.57
C PHE A 213 6.74 -7.92 4.88
N HIS A 214 6.87 -6.62 4.59
CA HIS A 214 8.08 -6.07 3.97
C HIS A 214 9.27 -6.07 4.95
N LEU A 215 9.10 -5.48 6.13
CA LEU A 215 10.15 -5.28 7.11
C LEU A 215 10.66 -6.58 7.74
N LEU A 216 9.79 -7.60 7.81
CA LEU A 216 10.12 -8.91 8.35
C LEU A 216 10.35 -9.96 7.25
N ALA A 217 10.42 -9.58 5.96
CA ALA A 217 10.48 -10.52 4.84
C ALA A 217 11.53 -11.63 5.03
N SER A 218 12.75 -11.28 5.43
CA SER A 218 13.83 -12.25 5.67
C SER A 218 13.58 -13.16 6.88
N ARG A 219 12.89 -12.67 7.91
CA ARG A 219 12.52 -13.45 9.11
C ARG A 219 11.32 -14.35 8.86
N LEU A 220 10.41 -13.94 7.97
CA LEU A 220 9.21 -14.68 7.58
C LEU A 220 9.49 -15.76 6.55
N ALA A 221 10.43 -15.56 5.63
CA ALA A 221 10.73 -16.47 4.52
C ALA A 221 10.95 -17.94 4.92
N PRO A 222 11.58 -18.28 6.07
CA PRO A 222 11.75 -19.67 6.49
C PRO A 222 10.47 -20.36 7.01
N LEU A 223 9.41 -19.58 7.30
CA LEU A 223 8.16 -20.11 7.85
C LEU A 223 7.22 -20.56 6.73
N VAL A 224 6.35 -21.53 7.02
CA VAL A 224 5.22 -21.86 6.15
C VAL A 224 4.19 -20.70 6.12
N PRO A 225 3.43 -20.50 5.02
CA PRO A 225 2.56 -19.33 4.87
C PRO A 225 1.57 -19.09 6.02
N SER A 226 0.97 -20.13 6.58
CA SER A 226 0.05 -20.00 7.72
C SER A 226 0.72 -19.42 8.97
N ARG A 227 1.99 -19.76 9.21
CA ARG A 227 2.78 -19.21 10.33
C ARG A 227 3.21 -17.77 10.06
N GLN A 228 3.47 -17.42 8.80
CA GLN A 228 3.74 -16.03 8.43
C GLN A 228 2.52 -15.16 8.72
N GLU A 229 1.33 -15.60 8.27
CA GLU A 229 0.06 -14.94 8.57
C GLU A 229 -0.17 -14.84 10.07
N GLU A 230 0.01 -15.93 10.83
CA GLU A 230 -0.21 -15.92 12.27
C GLU A 230 0.66 -14.90 13.01
N ALA A 231 1.95 -14.82 12.68
CA ALA A 231 2.87 -13.86 13.28
C ALA A 231 2.48 -12.41 12.94
N VAL A 232 2.17 -12.13 11.67
CA VAL A 232 1.80 -10.78 11.21
C VAL A 232 0.46 -10.35 11.81
N ARG A 233 -0.56 -11.22 11.81
CA ARG A 233 -1.87 -10.91 12.40
C ARG A 233 -1.78 -10.66 13.89
N ALA A 234 -0.95 -11.42 14.62
CA ALA A 234 -0.75 -11.21 16.04
C ALA A 234 -0.11 -9.86 16.33
N ALA A 235 0.90 -9.45 15.54
CA ALA A 235 1.50 -8.12 15.65
C ALA A 235 0.48 -7.00 15.33
N ILE A 236 -0.36 -7.18 14.31
CA ILE A 236 -1.41 -6.19 13.99
C ILE A 236 -2.41 -6.04 15.14
N THR A 237 -2.83 -7.14 15.79
CA THR A 237 -3.69 -7.07 16.97
C THR A 237 -3.09 -6.17 18.05
N LEU A 238 -1.78 -6.32 18.34
CA LEU A 238 -1.09 -5.47 19.32
C LEU A 238 -0.94 -4.01 18.84
N CYS A 239 -0.75 -3.80 17.54
CA CYS A 239 -0.75 -2.45 16.95
C CYS A 239 -2.10 -1.74 17.15
N LEU A 240 -3.20 -2.45 16.93
CA LEU A 240 -4.56 -1.92 17.10
C LEU A 240 -4.87 -1.66 18.58
N GLU A 241 -4.41 -2.52 19.48
CA GLU A 241 -4.53 -2.33 20.93
C GLU A 241 -3.86 -1.02 21.38
N GLN A 242 -2.71 -0.67 20.78
CA GLN A 242 -2.01 0.60 21.07
C GLN A 242 -2.61 1.81 20.34
N SER A 243 -3.17 1.61 19.15
CA SER A 243 -3.66 2.71 18.31
C SER A 243 -5.08 3.15 18.68
N PHE A 244 -5.89 2.21 19.18
CA PHE A 244 -7.29 2.43 19.53
C PHE A 244 -7.53 1.91 20.96
N ASP A 245 -8.04 0.67 21.07
CA ASP A 245 -8.36 0.03 22.34
C ASP A 245 -8.39 -1.50 22.21
N GLU A 246 -8.65 -2.15 23.35
CA GLU A 246 -8.76 -3.62 23.44
C GLU A 246 -9.96 -4.16 22.63
N PHE A 247 -11.03 -3.38 22.46
CA PHE A 247 -12.22 -3.81 21.74
C PHE A 247 -11.95 -3.95 20.25
N GLU A 248 -11.32 -2.94 19.63
CA GLU A 248 -10.93 -2.99 18.20
C GLU A 248 -9.92 -4.11 17.95
N ALA A 249 -8.93 -4.26 18.84
CA ALA A 249 -7.96 -5.35 18.77
C ALA A 249 -8.61 -6.74 18.81
N LYS A 250 -9.56 -6.96 19.72
CA LYS A 250 -10.34 -8.21 19.82
C LYS A 250 -11.23 -8.44 18.60
N ALA A 251 -11.88 -7.41 18.09
CA ALA A 251 -12.70 -7.50 16.89
C ALA A 251 -11.85 -7.92 15.68
N TYR A 252 -10.68 -7.32 15.49
CA TYR A 252 -9.73 -7.73 14.47
C TYR A 252 -9.21 -9.16 14.67
N LEU A 253 -8.85 -9.54 15.90
CA LEU A 253 -8.38 -10.88 16.24
C LEU A 253 -9.40 -11.96 15.85
N LEU A 254 -10.67 -11.75 16.21
CA LEU A 254 -11.77 -12.68 15.90
C LEU A 254 -12.01 -12.78 14.38
N ARG A 255 -12.05 -11.64 13.67
CA ARG A 255 -12.19 -11.59 12.22
C ARG A 255 -11.05 -12.34 11.52
N SER A 256 -9.80 -12.06 11.92
CA SER A 256 -8.59 -12.66 11.34
C SER A 256 -8.50 -14.17 11.60
N LYS A 257 -8.77 -14.60 12.83
CA LYS A 257 -8.82 -16.02 13.20
C LYS A 257 -9.75 -16.81 12.27
N LYS A 258 -10.94 -16.27 11.99
CA LYS A 258 -11.93 -16.91 11.12
C LYS A 258 -11.55 -16.84 9.64
N ALA A 259 -11.14 -15.67 9.16
CA ALA A 259 -10.84 -15.45 7.74
C ALA A 259 -9.65 -16.27 7.24
N TYR A 260 -8.64 -16.47 8.09
CA TYR A 260 -7.39 -17.15 7.72
C TYR A 260 -7.24 -18.55 8.35
N ASN A 261 -8.27 -19.03 9.06
CA ASN A 261 -8.26 -20.32 9.77
C ASN A 261 -7.04 -20.50 10.69
N LEU A 262 -6.82 -19.53 11.59
CA LEU A 262 -5.66 -19.46 12.49
C LEU A 262 -6.07 -19.75 13.95
N PRO A 263 -6.25 -21.03 14.35
CA PRO A 263 -6.79 -21.37 15.67
C PRO A 263 -5.91 -20.89 16.83
N ASN A 264 -4.59 -20.83 16.62
CA ASN A 264 -3.56 -20.51 17.61
C ASN A 264 -3.25 -19.00 17.72
N LEU A 265 -3.91 -18.17 16.90
CA LEU A 265 -3.67 -16.73 16.85
C LEU A 265 -3.77 -16.03 18.22
N PRO A 266 -4.74 -16.35 19.12
CA PRO A 266 -4.78 -15.76 20.46
C PRO A 266 -3.52 -16.06 21.29
N GLN A 267 -3.05 -17.30 21.28
CA GLN A 267 -1.83 -17.70 22.00
C GLN A 267 -0.59 -16.98 21.44
N MET A 268 -0.54 -16.78 20.11
CA MET A 268 0.52 -16.00 19.49
C MET A 268 0.50 -14.53 19.94
N VAL A 269 -0.68 -13.90 20.03
CA VAL A 269 -0.81 -12.52 20.54
C VAL A 269 -0.25 -12.41 21.96
N ASP A 270 -0.61 -13.33 22.85
CA ASP A 270 -0.13 -13.31 24.24
C ASP A 270 1.39 -13.48 24.31
N LYS A 271 1.95 -14.41 23.52
CA LYS A 271 3.40 -14.61 23.42
C LYS A 271 4.12 -13.38 22.89
N LEU A 272 3.58 -12.71 21.87
CA LEU A 272 4.18 -11.48 21.35
C LEU A 272 4.09 -10.32 22.35
N ARG A 273 3.00 -10.21 23.11
CA ARG A 273 2.83 -9.18 24.14
C ARG A 273 3.92 -9.26 25.21
N GLU A 274 4.36 -10.47 25.56
CA GLU A 274 5.45 -10.68 26.52
C GLU A 274 6.85 -10.38 25.95
N LEU A 275 7.06 -10.59 24.66
CA LEU A 275 8.37 -10.46 24.01
C LEU A 275 8.70 -9.04 23.55
N LEU A 276 7.72 -8.32 22.99
CA LEU A 276 7.95 -7.01 22.36
C LEU A 276 8.55 -5.96 23.31
N PRO A 277 8.20 -5.88 24.61
CA PRO A 277 8.81 -4.89 25.52
C PRO A 277 10.30 -5.11 25.81
N LYS A 278 10.84 -6.31 25.55
CA LYS A 278 12.22 -6.67 25.93
C LYS A 278 13.21 -6.49 24.79
N ASP A 279 12.97 -7.18 23.67
CA ASP A 279 13.99 -7.35 22.61
C ASP A 279 13.43 -7.20 21.18
N GLY A 280 12.14 -6.88 21.04
CA GLY A 280 11.42 -6.98 19.77
C GLY A 280 11.19 -8.43 19.32
N LEU A 281 10.83 -8.66 18.05
CA LEU A 281 10.70 -10.02 17.54
C LEU A 281 12.06 -10.70 17.39
N PRO A 282 12.19 -11.99 17.77
CA PRO A 282 13.44 -12.73 17.58
C PRO A 282 13.81 -12.81 16.10
N GLN A 283 15.11 -12.91 15.80
CA GLN A 283 15.58 -13.09 14.42
C GLN A 283 15.06 -14.41 13.82
N ASN A 284 14.97 -15.45 14.65
CA ASN A 284 14.37 -16.73 14.27
C ASN A 284 12.93 -16.81 14.81
N LEU A 285 11.96 -16.55 13.93
CA LEU A 285 10.54 -16.61 14.28
C LEU A 285 10.03 -18.04 14.54
N ASN A 286 10.78 -19.09 14.22
CA ASN A 286 10.37 -20.45 14.57
C ASN A 286 10.25 -20.67 16.07
N ILE A 287 10.96 -19.89 16.90
CA ILE A 287 10.86 -19.94 18.36
C ILE A 287 9.44 -19.56 18.85
N LEU A 288 8.67 -18.89 17.99
CA LEU A 288 7.28 -18.52 18.29
C LEU A 288 6.31 -19.70 18.17
N PHE A 289 6.65 -20.78 17.45
CA PHE A 289 5.79 -21.92 17.12
C PHE A 289 6.30 -23.24 17.69
#